data_AF-A0A9W6MX84-F1
#
_entry.id   AF-A0A9W6MX84-F1
#
_cell.length_a   1.000
_cell.length_b   1.000
_cell.length_c   1.000
_cell.angle_alpha   90.00
_cell.angle_beta   90.00
_cell.angle_gamma   90.00
#
_symmetry.space_group_name_H-M   'P 1'
#
loop_
_entity.id
_entity.type
_entity.pdbx_description
1 polymer ?
#
loop_
_entity_poly.entity_id
_entity_poly.type
_entity_poly.pdbx_seq_one_letter_code
_entity_poly.pdbx_strand_id
1 'polypeptide(L)'
;MGLFTGLATVRARLLLVVIALLGLAGGGIAFLTDNGAWAERLWSAGTLPVLAALIIEIFSALRRGQIGLDIVAGLSMSTALAFGEPLAGNVVALMYAGGQQLESFAEGRARREMTALLGRVSRTAMRYAGNLLEEVTIESLRPGDRILVRHGEVIPADGTVARGEALLDEAALTGEALPERRLTDEEVLSGSTCAGDAFDLVVAREAAESTYANIVRLVETAQQSKAPMVRMADRYAIWFLLFTVVLAGAAWGLSGDRLRALAVLVVATPCPLILAVPVAIISGMSRAAARGVLVKNGGALEALARIRTVILDKTGTLTFGRAAVTGIRTVEGWDQDEILRLAASLDQASAHVTAEALVTAAHERGLVLSSPSEAQETAGTGIEGIVEGRCQTALERDP
;
A
#
# COMPACT_ATOMS: atom_id res chain seq x y z
N MET A 1 3.76 -15.07 -11.39
CA MET A 1 4.86 -16.03 -11.13
C MET A 1 5.67 -15.73 -9.84
N GLY A 2 5.12 -14.99 -8.86
CA GLY A 2 5.83 -14.62 -7.62
C GLY A 2 5.26 -15.22 -6.31
N LEU A 3 4.06 -15.82 -6.34
CA LEU A 3 3.42 -16.42 -5.16
C LEU A 3 3.95 -17.83 -4.84
N PHE A 4 4.30 -18.62 -5.85
CA PHE A 4 4.83 -19.98 -5.69
C PHE A 4 6.29 -20.01 -5.19
N THR A 5 7.10 -19.00 -5.55
CA THR A 5 8.49 -18.86 -5.06
C THR A 5 8.54 -18.43 -3.60
N GLY A 6 7.61 -17.58 -3.14
CA GLY A 6 7.54 -17.16 -1.72
C GLY A 6 7.10 -18.27 -0.76
N LEU A 7 6.22 -19.19 -1.18
CA LEU A 7 5.81 -20.33 -0.35
C LEU A 7 6.93 -21.37 -0.18
N ALA A 8 7.74 -21.56 -1.22
CA ALA A 8 8.90 -22.45 -1.17
C ALA A 8 9.98 -21.93 -0.22
N THR A 9 10.23 -20.61 -0.20
CA THR A 9 11.22 -19.99 0.70
C THR A 9 10.77 -19.99 2.15
N VAL A 10 9.48 -19.74 2.45
CA VAL A 10 8.95 -19.81 3.82
C VAL A 10 9.02 -21.23 4.39
N ARG A 11 8.66 -22.25 3.59
CA ARG A 11 8.77 -23.64 4.02
C ARG A 11 10.23 -24.06 4.25
N ALA A 12 11.15 -23.59 3.41
CA ALA A 12 12.58 -23.83 3.58
C ALA A 12 13.13 -23.19 4.87
N ARG A 13 12.71 -21.95 5.19
CA ARG A 13 13.12 -21.27 6.44
C ARG A 13 12.58 -21.97 7.70
N LEU A 14 11.31 -22.39 7.67
CA LEU A 14 10.73 -23.16 8.77
C LEU A 14 11.47 -24.49 8.98
N LEU A 15 11.85 -25.18 7.91
CA LEU A 15 12.66 -26.40 7.97
C LEU A 15 14.00 -26.16 8.67
N LEU A 16 14.69 -25.05 8.37
CA LEU A 16 15.96 -24.70 9.02
C LEU A 16 15.80 -24.47 10.53
N VAL A 17 14.72 -23.82 10.96
CA VAL A 17 14.41 -23.66 12.40
C VAL A 17 14.18 -25.01 13.06
N VAL A 18 13.39 -25.88 12.43
CA VAL A 18 13.11 -27.22 12.97
C VAL A 18 14.39 -28.04 13.05
N ILE A 19 15.27 -27.98 12.05
CA ILE A 19 16.56 -28.68 12.05
C ILE A 19 17.45 -28.18 13.21
N ALA A 20 17.56 -26.86 13.41
CA ALA A 20 18.32 -26.29 14.52
C ALA A 20 17.73 -26.71 15.88
N LEU A 21 16.41 -26.60 16.06
CA LEU A 21 15.71 -27.02 17.28
C LEU A 21 15.91 -28.51 17.59
N LEU A 22 15.77 -29.38 16.59
CA LEU A 22 15.97 -30.82 16.75
C LEU A 22 17.44 -31.14 17.07
N GLY A 23 18.39 -30.44 16.46
CA GLY A 23 19.81 -30.56 16.79
C GLY A 23 20.10 -30.14 18.23
N LEU A 24 19.51 -29.04 18.69
CA LEU A 24 19.68 -28.52 20.05
C LEU A 24 19.05 -29.46 21.09
N ALA A 25 17.81 -29.89 20.88
CA ALA A 25 17.08 -30.79 21.77
C ALA A 25 17.71 -32.19 21.79
N GLY A 26 18.01 -32.75 20.62
CA GLY A 26 18.67 -34.05 20.50
C GLY A 26 20.07 -34.06 21.12
N GLY A 27 20.87 -33.03 20.86
CA GLY A 27 22.19 -32.89 21.47
C GLY A 27 22.13 -32.68 22.97
N GLY A 28 21.15 -31.93 23.48
CA GLY A 28 20.89 -31.78 24.91
C GLY A 28 20.51 -33.10 25.60
N ILE A 29 19.65 -33.91 24.98
CA ILE A 29 19.30 -35.24 25.48
C ILE A 29 20.53 -36.18 25.48
N ALA A 30 21.34 -36.15 24.42
CA ALA A 30 22.57 -36.93 24.36
C ALA A 30 23.59 -36.49 25.43
N PHE A 31 23.68 -35.20 25.71
CA PHE A 31 24.52 -34.66 26.78
C PHE A 31 24.06 -35.12 28.18
N LEU A 32 22.74 -35.09 28.44
CA LEU A 32 22.17 -35.56 29.70
C LEU A 32 22.27 -37.08 29.92
N THR A 33 22.41 -37.85 28.84
CA THR A 33 22.60 -39.31 28.87
C THR A 33 24.08 -39.72 28.81
N ASP A 34 25.00 -38.78 29.11
CA ASP A 34 26.44 -38.97 29.16
C ASP A 34 27.09 -39.41 27.83
N ASN A 35 26.38 -39.17 26.72
CA ASN A 35 26.83 -39.47 25.35
C ASN A 35 27.39 -38.20 24.67
N GLY A 36 28.47 -37.63 25.21
CA GLY A 36 29.05 -36.37 24.75
C GLY A 36 29.40 -36.34 23.25
N ALA A 37 29.94 -37.44 22.70
CA ALA A 37 30.28 -37.52 21.27
C ALA A 37 29.04 -37.46 20.35
N TRP A 38 27.89 -37.97 20.81
CA TRP A 38 26.63 -37.85 20.08
C TRP A 38 26.05 -36.44 20.21
N ALA A 39 26.20 -35.80 21.37
CA ALA A 39 25.77 -34.42 21.58
C ALA A 39 26.46 -33.47 20.59
N GLU A 40 27.79 -33.55 20.48
CA GLU A 40 28.57 -32.73 19.55
C GLU A 40 28.16 -32.93 18.08
N ARG A 41 27.93 -34.18 17.67
CA ARG A 41 27.48 -34.52 16.31
C ARG A 41 26.10 -33.97 16.02
N LEU A 42 25.16 -34.10 16.96
CA LEU A 42 23.79 -33.60 16.81
C LEU A 42 23.75 -32.07 16.75
N TRP A 43 24.54 -31.39 17.59
CA TRP A 43 24.65 -29.93 17.54
C TRP A 43 25.27 -29.45 16.22
N SER A 44 26.33 -30.12 15.75
CA SER A 44 26.95 -29.83 14.45
C SER A 44 26.00 -30.08 13.29
N ALA A 45 25.24 -31.18 13.32
CA ALA A 45 24.26 -31.54 12.31
C ALA A 45 23.10 -30.55 12.23
N GLY A 46 22.70 -29.93 13.36
CA GLY A 46 21.72 -28.84 13.36
C GLY A 46 22.27 -27.51 12.83
N THR A 47 23.57 -27.25 13.02
CA THR A 47 24.23 -26.00 12.59
C THR A 47 24.55 -25.98 11.10
N LEU A 48 25.05 -27.09 10.56
CA LEU A 48 25.58 -27.17 9.19
C LEU A 48 24.57 -26.76 8.10
N PRO A 49 23.29 -27.22 8.10
CA PRO A 49 22.32 -26.83 7.09
C PRO A 49 21.98 -25.34 7.12
N VAL A 50 21.90 -24.76 8.33
CA VAL A 50 21.65 -23.32 8.52
C VAL A 50 22.84 -22.50 8.01
N LEU A 51 24.06 -22.91 8.37
CA LEU A 51 25.28 -22.27 7.91
C LEU A 51 25.41 -22.35 6.38
N ALA A 52 25.11 -23.51 5.78
CA ALA A 52 25.17 -23.67 4.33
C ALA A 52 24.18 -22.74 3.61
N ALA A 53 22.93 -22.66 4.08
CA ALA A 53 21.93 -21.74 3.55
C ALA A 53 22.39 -20.28 3.67
N LEU A 54 22.92 -19.90 4.84
CA LEU A 54 23.43 -18.56 5.10
C LEU A 54 24.63 -18.20 4.20
N ILE A 55 25.57 -19.11 3.99
CA ILE A 55 26.71 -18.87 3.09
C ILE A 55 26.23 -18.62 1.64
N ILE A 56 25.23 -19.37 1.18
CA ILE A 56 24.63 -19.16 -0.15
C ILE A 56 23.97 -17.78 -0.23
N GLU A 57 23.25 -17.35 0.81
CA GLU A 57 22.66 -16.02 0.90
C GLU A 57 23.73 -14.91 0.89
N ILE A 58 24.76 -15.03 1.74
CA ILE A 58 25.90 -14.09 1.81
C ILE A 58 26.57 -13.96 0.45
N PHE A 59 26.88 -15.08 -0.20
CA PHE A 59 27.55 -15.07 -1.51
C PHE A 59 26.68 -14.42 -2.58
N SER A 60 25.38 -14.69 -2.57
CA SER A 60 24.41 -14.07 -3.46
C SER A 60 24.29 -12.56 -3.22
N ALA A 61 24.33 -12.12 -1.96
CA ALA A 61 24.31 -10.70 -1.59
C ALA A 61 25.61 -9.98 -2.00
N LEU A 62 26.76 -10.60 -1.78
CA LEU A 62 28.06 -10.03 -2.13
C LEU A 62 28.21 -9.85 -3.65
N ARG A 63 27.70 -10.79 -4.45
CA ARG A 63 27.60 -10.65 -5.92
C ARG A 63 26.77 -9.45 -6.38
N ARG A 64 25.82 -9.00 -5.55
CA ARG A 64 25.01 -7.80 -5.79
C ARG A 64 25.61 -6.53 -5.16
N GLY A 65 26.82 -6.61 -4.61
CA GLY A 65 27.49 -5.49 -3.93
C GLY A 65 26.91 -5.12 -2.57
N GLN A 66 26.15 -6.02 -1.94
CA GLN A 66 25.51 -5.80 -0.65
C GLN A 66 26.27 -6.56 0.44
N ILE A 67 26.74 -5.84 1.47
CA ILE A 67 27.39 -6.42 2.65
C ILE A 67 26.40 -6.32 3.81
N GLY A 68 25.91 -7.47 4.27
CA GLY A 68 24.93 -7.57 5.36
C GLY A 68 25.56 -7.92 6.70
N LEU A 69 24.81 -7.67 7.78
CA LEU A 69 25.17 -8.07 9.15
C LEU A 69 25.19 -9.59 9.35
N ASP A 70 24.53 -10.34 8.46
CA ASP A 70 24.45 -11.81 8.50
C ASP A 70 25.82 -12.48 8.35
N ILE A 71 26.82 -11.76 7.83
CA ILE A 71 28.21 -12.21 7.79
C ILE A 71 28.76 -12.49 9.20
N VAL A 72 28.37 -11.71 10.19
CA VAL A 72 28.78 -11.94 11.59
C VAL A 72 28.21 -13.26 12.13
N ALA A 73 26.96 -13.58 11.78
CA ALA A 73 26.35 -14.86 12.13
C ALA A 73 27.09 -16.03 11.46
N GLY A 74 27.41 -15.88 10.17
CA GLY A 74 28.16 -16.89 9.40
C GLY A 74 29.56 -17.13 9.95
N LEU A 75 30.27 -16.06 10.33
CA LEU A 75 31.57 -16.15 11.00
C LEU A 75 31.42 -16.84 12.37
N SER A 76 30.43 -16.46 13.18
CA SER A 76 30.18 -17.06 14.49
C SER A 76 29.96 -18.57 14.39
N MET A 77 29.06 -19.01 13.50
CA MET A 77 28.78 -20.44 13.29
C MET A 77 30.00 -21.19 12.75
N SER A 78 30.73 -20.61 11.80
CA SER A 78 31.92 -21.23 11.21
C SER A 78 33.03 -21.38 12.24
N THR A 79 33.30 -20.33 13.03
CA THR A 79 34.31 -20.33 14.10
C THR A 79 33.91 -21.28 15.23
N ALA A 80 32.64 -21.35 15.60
CA ALA A 80 32.14 -22.29 16.61
C ALA A 80 32.44 -23.74 16.21
N LEU A 81 32.11 -24.12 14.97
CA LEU A 81 32.40 -25.47 14.45
C LEU A 81 33.91 -25.73 14.35
N ALA A 82 34.69 -24.74 13.91
CA ALA A 82 36.14 -24.88 13.78
C ALA A 82 36.86 -25.00 15.14
N PHE A 83 36.34 -24.38 16.19
CA PHE A 83 36.94 -24.41 17.54
C PHE A 83 36.49 -25.59 18.39
N GLY A 84 35.56 -26.42 17.87
CA GLY A 84 35.00 -27.55 18.61
C GLY A 84 33.92 -27.13 19.61
N GLU A 85 33.22 -26.02 19.35
CA GLU A 85 32.13 -25.49 20.18
C GLU A 85 30.76 -25.62 19.48
N PRO A 86 30.31 -26.84 19.14
CA PRO A 86 29.12 -27.03 18.30
C PRO A 86 27.82 -26.60 18.99
N LEU A 87 27.77 -26.60 20.34
CA LEU A 87 26.64 -26.07 21.10
C LEU A 87 26.43 -24.58 20.81
N ALA A 88 27.50 -23.79 20.90
CA ALA A 88 27.44 -22.36 20.62
C ALA A 88 27.02 -22.11 19.16
N GLY A 89 27.57 -22.89 18.21
CA GLY A 89 27.18 -22.84 16.81
C GLY A 89 25.68 -23.10 16.60
N ASN A 90 25.13 -24.12 17.27
CA ASN A 90 23.72 -24.48 17.14
C ASN A 90 22.80 -23.43 17.75
N VAL A 91 23.17 -22.85 18.91
CA VAL A 91 22.44 -21.72 19.51
C VAL A 91 22.38 -20.53 18.53
N VAL A 92 23.50 -20.14 17.92
CA VAL A 92 23.52 -19.06 16.93
C VAL A 92 22.69 -19.44 15.69
N ALA A 93 22.77 -20.68 15.22
CA ALA A 93 21.96 -21.17 14.10
C ALA A 93 20.46 -21.07 14.39
N LEU A 94 20.03 -21.45 15.60
CA LEU A 94 18.65 -21.33 16.04
C LEU A 94 18.21 -19.87 16.16
N MET A 95 19.04 -19.01 16.76
CA MET A 95 18.76 -17.58 16.88
C MET A 95 18.61 -16.91 15.49
N TYR A 96 19.51 -17.24 14.56
CA TYR A 96 19.48 -16.71 13.20
C TYR A 96 18.26 -17.21 12.42
N ALA A 97 18.07 -18.53 12.33
CA ALA A 97 16.96 -19.13 11.59
C ALA A 97 15.60 -18.72 12.19
N GLY A 98 15.51 -18.69 13.53
CA GLY A 98 14.33 -18.24 14.24
C GLY A 98 14.02 -16.76 13.99
N GLY A 99 15.04 -15.91 13.99
CA GLY A 99 14.91 -14.49 13.64
C GLY A 99 14.38 -14.29 12.21
N GLN A 100 14.98 -14.98 11.22
CA GLN A 100 14.54 -14.95 9.82
C GLN A 100 13.10 -15.48 9.63
N GLN A 101 12.71 -16.48 10.44
CA GLN A 101 11.35 -17.00 10.42
C GLN A 101 10.35 -16.01 11.03
N LEU A 102 10.68 -15.40 12.17
CA LEU A 102 9.88 -14.35 12.80
C LEU A 102 9.72 -13.15 11.85
N GLU A 103 10.77 -12.78 11.11
CA GLU A 103 10.72 -11.76 10.06
C GLU A 103 9.66 -12.11 9.02
N SER A 104 9.81 -13.26 8.37
CA SER A 104 8.91 -13.69 7.30
C SER A 104 7.47 -13.85 7.78
N PHE A 105 7.28 -14.26 9.03
CA PHE A 105 5.96 -14.38 9.65
C PHE A 105 5.33 -13.01 9.88
N ALA A 106 6.07 -12.06 10.45
CA ALA A 106 5.59 -10.72 10.76
C ALA A 106 5.30 -9.93 9.47
N GLU A 107 6.23 -9.95 8.51
CA GLU A 107 6.03 -9.36 7.18
C GLU A 107 4.84 -10.01 6.46
N GLY A 108 4.78 -11.34 6.45
CA GLY A 108 3.69 -12.09 5.82
C GLY A 108 2.33 -11.81 6.46
N ARG A 109 2.27 -11.65 7.79
CA ARG A 109 1.04 -11.30 8.50
C ARG A 109 0.57 -9.89 8.14
N ALA A 110 1.46 -8.92 8.20
CA ALA A 110 1.12 -7.54 7.90
C ALA A 110 0.78 -7.35 6.40
N ARG A 111 1.42 -8.12 5.51
CA ARG A 111 1.05 -8.20 4.09
C ARG A 111 -0.36 -8.79 3.89
N ARG A 112 -0.69 -9.88 4.59
CA ARG A 112 -2.01 -10.52 4.51
C ARG A 112 -3.12 -9.60 5.02
N GLU A 113 -2.91 -8.88 6.12
CA GLU A 113 -3.90 -7.92 6.63
C GLU A 113 -4.16 -6.81 5.61
N MET A 114 -3.11 -6.29 4.97
CA MET A 114 -3.24 -5.30 3.90
C MET A 114 -3.89 -5.86 2.62
N THR A 115 -3.57 -7.10 2.21
CA THR A 115 -4.24 -7.76 1.07
C THR A 115 -5.68 -8.16 1.39
N ALA A 116 -6.01 -8.46 2.65
CA ALA A 116 -7.38 -8.77 3.07
C ALA A 116 -8.28 -7.52 3.06
N LEU A 117 -7.73 -6.33 3.36
CA LEU A 117 -8.39 -5.05 3.11
C LEU A 117 -8.69 -4.85 1.61
N LEU A 118 -7.87 -5.43 0.73
CA LEU A 118 -8.01 -5.43 -0.73
C LEU A 118 -8.59 -6.74 -1.30
N GLY A 119 -9.26 -7.53 -0.46
CA GLY A 119 -9.50 -8.95 -0.73
C GLY A 119 -10.83 -9.32 -1.39
N ARG A 120 -11.69 -8.36 -1.74
CA ARG A 120 -13.01 -8.67 -2.33
C ARG A 120 -13.10 -8.28 -3.80
N VAL A 121 -12.10 -8.63 -4.61
CA VAL A 121 -12.18 -8.41 -6.07
C VAL A 121 -13.14 -9.43 -6.68
N SER A 122 -14.22 -8.95 -7.30
CA SER A 122 -15.01 -9.80 -8.19
C SER A 122 -14.16 -10.17 -9.40
N ARG A 123 -14.04 -11.46 -9.73
CA ARG A 123 -13.28 -11.93 -10.90
C ARG A 123 -14.11 -11.94 -12.18
N THR A 124 -15.43 -11.96 -12.02
CA THR A 124 -16.39 -11.98 -13.10
C THR A 124 -17.46 -10.92 -12.85
N ALA A 125 -18.17 -10.55 -13.91
CA ALA A 125 -19.28 -9.61 -13.87
C ALA A 125 -20.39 -10.10 -14.78
N MET A 126 -21.64 -9.79 -14.44
CA MET A 126 -22.79 -10.11 -15.27
C MET A 126 -23.06 -8.94 -16.21
N ARG A 127 -22.64 -9.04 -17.47
CA ARG A 127 -22.86 -8.02 -18.50
C ARG A 127 -24.15 -8.28 -19.26
N TYR A 128 -24.86 -7.20 -19.60
CA TYR A 128 -26.00 -7.27 -20.51
C TYR A 128 -25.53 -7.43 -21.96
N ALA A 129 -25.88 -8.56 -22.58
CA ALA A 129 -25.78 -8.79 -24.01
C ALA A 129 -27.18 -8.68 -24.63
N GLY A 130 -27.62 -7.45 -24.90
CA GLY A 130 -29.01 -7.16 -25.27
C GLY A 130 -29.96 -7.38 -24.09
N ASN A 131 -30.87 -8.35 -24.19
CA ASN A 131 -31.83 -8.70 -23.13
C ASN A 131 -31.38 -9.88 -22.25
N LEU A 132 -30.20 -10.45 -22.50
CA LEU A 132 -29.65 -11.57 -21.74
C LEU A 132 -28.46 -11.12 -20.90
N LEU A 133 -28.23 -11.82 -19.80
CA LEU A 133 -27.05 -11.64 -18.95
C LEU A 133 -26.02 -12.71 -19.27
N GLU A 134 -24.78 -12.29 -19.51
CA GLU A 134 -23.63 -13.17 -19.69
C GLU A 134 -22.59 -12.92 -18.61
N GLU A 135 -21.96 -13.98 -18.11
CA GLU A 135 -20.85 -13.87 -17.19
C GLU A 135 -19.56 -13.65 -17.98
N VAL A 136 -18.91 -12.52 -17.72
CA VAL A 136 -17.66 -12.12 -18.40
C VAL A 136 -16.56 -11.88 -17.37
N THR A 137 -15.30 -12.00 -17.78
CA THR A 137 -14.18 -11.64 -16.89
C THR A 137 -14.08 -10.12 -16.78
N ILE A 138 -13.63 -9.62 -15.62
CA ILE A 138 -13.55 -8.17 -15.38
C ILE A 138 -12.63 -7.45 -16.36
N GLU A 139 -11.62 -8.12 -16.92
CA GLU A 139 -10.68 -7.57 -17.90
C GLU A 139 -11.33 -7.34 -19.28
N SER A 140 -12.48 -7.95 -19.53
CA SER A 140 -13.22 -7.80 -20.78
C SER A 140 -14.26 -6.68 -20.74
N LEU A 141 -14.52 -6.11 -19.56
CA LEU A 141 -15.43 -4.98 -19.39
C LEU A 141 -14.85 -3.72 -20.04
N ARG A 142 -15.68 -3.03 -20.82
CA ARG A 142 -15.33 -1.76 -21.45
C ARG A 142 -16.21 -0.62 -20.92
N PRO A 143 -15.72 0.63 -20.94
CA PRO A 143 -16.57 1.79 -20.70
C PRO A 143 -17.83 1.77 -21.57
N GLY A 144 -18.98 2.04 -20.97
CA GLY A 144 -20.29 1.95 -21.62
C GLY A 144 -20.97 0.58 -21.49
N ASP A 145 -20.27 -0.48 -21.07
CA ASP A 145 -20.90 -1.76 -20.76
C ASP A 145 -21.88 -1.61 -19.59
N ARG A 146 -23.10 -2.15 -19.74
CA ARG A 146 -24.06 -2.23 -18.66
C ARG A 146 -23.94 -3.57 -17.96
N ILE A 147 -23.78 -3.55 -16.65
CA ILE A 147 -23.66 -4.75 -15.82
C ILE A 147 -24.73 -4.77 -14.73
N LEU A 148 -25.18 -5.97 -14.36
CA LEU A 148 -26.04 -6.18 -13.19
C LEU A 148 -25.14 -6.50 -11.99
N VAL A 149 -25.27 -5.72 -10.92
CA VAL A 149 -24.57 -5.97 -9.65
C VAL A 149 -25.58 -6.52 -8.65
N ARG A 150 -25.37 -7.76 -8.19
CA ARG A 150 -26.29 -8.42 -7.25
C ARG A 150 -25.94 -8.11 -5.80
N HIS A 151 -26.89 -8.35 -4.91
CA HIS A 151 -26.66 -8.31 -3.47
C HIS A 151 -25.45 -9.17 -3.06
N GLY A 152 -24.54 -8.59 -2.28
CA GLY A 152 -23.32 -9.22 -1.81
C GLY A 152 -22.17 -9.26 -2.84
N GLU A 153 -22.41 -8.88 -4.10
CA GLU A 153 -21.34 -8.76 -5.10
C GLU A 153 -20.55 -7.46 -4.90
N VAL A 154 -19.27 -7.53 -5.24
CA VAL A 154 -18.39 -6.35 -5.24
C VAL A 154 -18.35 -5.74 -6.62
N ILE A 155 -18.44 -4.42 -6.65
CA ILE A 155 -18.41 -3.66 -7.88
C ILE A 155 -17.04 -3.79 -8.56
N PRO A 156 -16.98 -4.32 -9.80
CA PRO A 156 -15.72 -4.68 -10.46
C PRO A 156 -14.98 -3.49 -11.08
N ALA A 157 -15.68 -2.41 -11.43
CA ALA A 157 -15.13 -1.23 -12.09
C ALA A 157 -15.93 0.02 -11.69
N ASP A 158 -15.31 1.19 -11.77
CA ASP A 158 -15.98 2.46 -11.48
C ASP A 158 -17.08 2.71 -12.53
N GLY A 159 -18.21 3.27 -12.12
CA GLY A 159 -19.35 3.46 -13.00
C GLY A 159 -20.40 4.40 -12.43
N THR A 160 -21.54 4.49 -13.13
CA THR A 160 -22.72 5.24 -12.68
C THR A 160 -23.93 4.34 -12.59
N VAL A 161 -24.84 4.63 -11.64
CA VAL A 161 -26.09 3.87 -11.50
C VAL A 161 -26.98 4.13 -12.70
N ALA A 162 -27.23 3.11 -13.51
CA ALA A 162 -28.07 3.20 -14.71
C ALA A 162 -29.55 3.17 -14.37
N ARG A 163 -29.93 2.32 -13.41
CA ARG A 163 -31.32 2.11 -13.01
C ARG A 163 -31.40 1.52 -11.62
N GLY A 164 -32.29 2.08 -10.82
CA GLY A 164 -32.56 1.64 -9.46
C GLY A 164 -31.87 2.51 -8.42
N GLU A 165 -31.76 1.96 -7.23
CA GLU A 165 -31.08 2.53 -6.07
C GLU A 165 -29.98 1.57 -5.65
N ALA A 166 -28.76 2.06 -5.53
CA ALA A 166 -27.64 1.27 -5.05
C ALA A 166 -27.41 1.57 -3.58
N LEU A 167 -27.59 0.57 -2.72
CA LEU A 167 -27.16 0.64 -1.33
C LEU A 167 -25.81 -0.05 -1.22
N LEU A 168 -24.76 0.71 -0.89
CA LEU A 168 -23.37 0.29 -1.01
C LEU A 168 -22.68 0.28 0.34
N ASP A 169 -22.07 -0.84 0.69
CA ASP A 169 -21.09 -0.91 1.77
C ASP A 169 -19.71 -0.49 1.23
N GLU A 170 -19.34 0.76 1.57
CA GLU A 170 -18.06 1.36 1.22
C GLU A 170 -17.01 1.22 2.34
N ALA A 171 -17.26 0.41 3.39
CA ALA A 171 -16.36 0.30 4.55
C ALA A 171 -14.93 -0.09 4.17
N ALA A 172 -14.75 -0.82 3.07
CA ALA A 172 -13.43 -1.19 2.56
C ALA A 172 -12.65 -0.01 1.93
N LEU A 173 -13.34 1.03 1.46
CA LEU A 173 -12.75 2.20 0.81
C LEU A 173 -12.67 3.40 1.77
N THR A 174 -13.76 3.69 2.46
CA THR A 174 -13.92 4.89 3.30
C THR A 174 -13.68 4.61 4.78
N GLY A 175 -13.87 3.36 5.22
CA GLY A 175 -13.83 2.98 6.64
C GLY A 175 -15.12 3.28 7.40
N GLU A 176 -16.13 3.85 6.75
CA GLU A 176 -17.44 4.12 7.35
C GLU A 176 -18.28 2.84 7.38
N ALA A 177 -18.94 2.57 8.51
CA ALA A 177 -19.62 1.28 8.75
C ALA A 177 -21.08 1.23 8.23
N LEU A 178 -21.67 2.39 7.92
CA LEU A 178 -23.05 2.47 7.45
C LEU A 178 -23.07 2.44 5.92
N PRO A 179 -23.91 1.60 5.29
CA PRO A 179 -24.07 1.60 3.85
C PRO A 179 -24.57 2.97 3.35
N GLU A 180 -23.98 3.44 2.26
CA GLU A 180 -24.35 4.69 1.61
C GLU A 180 -25.31 4.42 0.45
N ARG A 181 -26.27 5.32 0.25
CA ARG A 181 -27.27 5.21 -0.80
C ARG A 181 -26.84 6.07 -1.99
N ARG A 182 -26.81 5.46 -3.18
CA ARG A 182 -26.59 6.12 -4.46
C ARG A 182 -27.82 6.03 -5.35
N LEU A 183 -28.21 7.15 -5.93
CA LEU A 183 -29.34 7.25 -6.85
C LEU A 183 -28.88 7.11 -8.31
N THR A 184 -29.85 7.07 -9.23
CA THR A 184 -29.57 7.03 -10.67
C THR A 184 -28.70 8.21 -11.09
N ASP A 185 -27.77 7.95 -12.01
CA ASP A 185 -26.74 8.86 -12.52
C ASP A 185 -25.64 9.26 -11.51
N GLU A 186 -25.72 8.83 -10.26
CA GLU A 186 -24.63 9.03 -9.30
C GLU A 186 -23.47 8.05 -9.51
N GLU A 187 -22.25 8.51 -9.20
CA GLU A 187 -21.04 7.72 -9.30
C GLU A 187 -20.95 6.64 -8.22
N VAL A 188 -20.39 5.50 -8.62
CA VAL A 188 -20.18 4.33 -7.79
C VAL A 188 -18.74 3.86 -7.97
N LEU A 189 -18.04 3.71 -6.84
CA LEU A 189 -16.63 3.32 -6.81
C LEU A 189 -16.47 1.79 -6.80
N SER A 190 -15.48 1.30 -7.55
CA SER A 190 -15.09 -0.11 -7.53
C SER A 190 -14.55 -0.53 -6.17
N GLY A 191 -14.79 -1.78 -5.79
CA GLY A 191 -14.43 -2.31 -4.48
C GLY A 191 -15.50 -2.17 -3.40
N SER A 192 -16.54 -1.34 -3.65
CA SER A 192 -17.73 -1.27 -2.79
C SER A 192 -18.58 -2.53 -2.95
N THR A 193 -19.22 -2.98 -1.86
CA THR A 193 -20.10 -4.17 -1.89
C THR A 193 -21.56 -3.74 -2.00
N CYS A 194 -22.34 -4.35 -2.89
CA CYS A 194 -23.78 -4.11 -2.94
C CYS A 194 -24.45 -4.70 -1.69
N ALA A 195 -24.96 -3.84 -0.81
CA ALA A 195 -25.63 -4.21 0.43
C ALA A 195 -27.17 -4.24 0.29
N GLY A 196 -27.71 -3.66 -0.79
CA GLY A 196 -29.15 -3.62 -1.08
C GLY A 196 -29.59 -4.61 -2.15
N ASP A 197 -30.69 -4.27 -2.82
CA ASP A 197 -31.19 -5.01 -3.97
C ASP A 197 -30.24 -4.87 -5.18
N ALA A 198 -30.41 -5.77 -6.15
CA ALA A 198 -29.62 -5.72 -7.38
C ALA A 198 -29.93 -4.44 -8.18
N PHE A 199 -28.90 -3.83 -8.75
CA PHE A 199 -29.02 -2.63 -9.55
C PHE A 199 -28.15 -2.70 -10.81
N ASP A 200 -28.46 -1.84 -11.77
CA ASP A 200 -27.73 -1.76 -13.03
C ASP A 200 -26.67 -0.66 -12.94
N LEU A 201 -25.44 -0.99 -13.32
CA LEU A 201 -24.31 -0.08 -13.39
C LEU A 201 -23.85 0.08 -14.84
N VAL A 202 -23.58 1.30 -15.30
CA VAL A 202 -22.82 1.55 -16.52
C VAL A 202 -21.35 1.74 -16.15
N VAL A 203 -20.48 0.94 -16.74
CA VAL A 203 -19.03 1.02 -16.52
C VAL A 203 -18.51 2.34 -17.08
N ALA A 204 -17.83 3.15 -16.26
CA ALA A 204 -17.24 4.42 -16.67
C ALA A 204 -15.78 4.28 -17.12
N ARG A 205 -15.03 3.37 -16.49
CA ARG A 205 -13.59 3.14 -16.75
C ARG A 205 -13.29 1.65 -16.83
N GLU A 206 -12.20 1.29 -17.50
CA GLU A 206 -11.74 -0.10 -17.48
C GLU A 206 -11.44 -0.56 -16.05
N ALA A 207 -11.71 -1.84 -15.73
CA ALA A 207 -11.45 -2.38 -14.40
C ALA A 207 -10.00 -2.16 -13.95
N ALA A 208 -9.06 -2.25 -14.89
CA ALA A 208 -7.64 -2.00 -14.67
C ALA A 208 -7.30 -0.54 -14.33
N GLU A 209 -8.16 0.43 -14.60
CA GLU A 209 -7.95 1.86 -14.30
C GLU A 209 -8.82 2.36 -13.15
N SER A 210 -9.67 1.49 -12.61
CA SER A 210 -10.59 1.82 -11.54
C SER A 210 -9.90 2.25 -10.24
N THR A 211 -10.66 2.93 -9.39
CA THR A 211 -10.22 3.42 -8.07
C THR A 211 -9.61 2.29 -7.25
N TYR A 212 -10.27 1.14 -7.19
CA TYR A 212 -9.75 -0.04 -6.49
C TYR A 212 -8.46 -0.58 -7.10
N ALA A 213 -8.36 -0.69 -8.43
CA ALA A 213 -7.14 -1.15 -9.10
C ALA A 213 -5.95 -0.22 -8.81
N ASN A 214 -6.19 1.09 -8.68
CA ASN A 214 -5.18 2.04 -8.23
C ASN A 214 -4.78 1.82 -6.77
N ILE A 215 -5.72 1.56 -5.86
CA ILE A 215 -5.39 1.23 -4.46
C ILE A 215 -4.51 -0.04 -4.41
N VAL A 216 -4.86 -1.08 -5.15
CA VAL A 216 -4.06 -2.33 -5.25
C VAL A 216 -2.65 -2.04 -5.75
N ARG A 217 -2.51 -1.29 -6.85
CA ARG A 217 -1.18 -0.90 -7.39
C ARG A 217 -0.35 -0.09 -6.42
N LEU A 218 -0.97 0.86 -5.71
CA LEU A 218 -0.29 1.68 -4.70
C LEU A 218 0.23 0.80 -3.56
N VAL A 219 -0.56 -0.18 -3.13
CA VAL A 219 -0.16 -1.14 -2.10
C VAL A 219 0.97 -2.06 -2.59
N GLU A 220 0.90 -2.59 -3.81
CA GLU A 220 1.98 -3.39 -4.39
C GLU A 220 3.29 -2.60 -4.49
N THR A 221 3.20 -1.34 -4.92
CA THR A 221 4.34 -0.42 -4.99
C THR A 221 4.92 -0.14 -3.60
N ALA A 222 4.06 0.01 -2.59
CA ALA A 222 4.48 0.19 -1.20
C ALA A 222 5.23 -1.02 -0.66
N GLN A 223 4.76 -2.24 -0.96
CA GLN A 223 5.43 -3.48 -0.55
C GLN A 223 6.82 -3.65 -1.15
N GLN A 224 7.06 -3.13 -2.35
CA GLN A 224 8.35 -3.27 -3.04
C GLN A 224 9.39 -2.23 -2.63
N SER A 225 8.97 -1.19 -1.90
CA SER A 225 9.84 -0.09 -1.50
C SER A 225 10.63 -0.39 -0.22
N LYS A 226 11.93 -0.11 -0.22
CA LYS A 226 12.77 -0.17 1.00
C LYS A 226 12.79 1.19 1.70
N ALA A 227 12.55 1.19 3.01
CA ALA A 227 12.58 2.41 3.80
C ALA A 227 14.03 2.95 4.00
N PRO A 228 14.23 4.28 4.09
CA PRO A 228 15.55 4.87 4.28
C PRO A 228 16.31 4.37 5.52
N MET A 229 15.63 4.10 6.64
CA MET A 229 16.29 3.55 7.83
C MET A 229 16.88 2.15 7.60
N VAL A 230 16.23 1.32 6.78
CA VAL A 230 16.76 0.00 6.39
C VAL A 230 18.07 0.16 5.62
N ARG A 231 18.18 1.18 4.74
CA ARG A 231 19.41 1.49 4.01
C ARG A 231 20.53 2.03 4.92
N MET A 232 20.18 2.72 6.01
CA MET A 232 21.17 3.18 6.98
C MET A 232 21.77 2.01 7.76
N ALA A 233 20.97 1.04 8.17
CA ALA A 233 21.45 -0.19 8.80
C ALA A 233 22.46 -0.93 7.90
N ASP A 234 22.14 -1.07 6.61
CA ASP A 234 23.04 -1.67 5.60
C ASP A 234 24.36 -0.89 5.46
N ARG A 235 24.32 0.46 5.53
CA ARG A 235 25.53 1.29 5.43
C ARG A 235 26.44 1.17 6.65
N TYR A 236 25.88 1.03 7.85
CA TYR A 236 26.66 0.82 9.06
C TYR A 236 27.11 -0.63 9.25
N ALA A 237 26.55 -1.58 8.50
CA ALA A 237 26.90 -2.99 8.59
C ALA A 237 28.39 -3.26 8.36
N ILE A 238 29.03 -2.57 7.42
CA ILE A 238 30.47 -2.73 7.15
C ILE A 238 31.32 -2.25 8.34
N TRP A 239 30.98 -1.08 8.89
CA TRP A 239 31.69 -0.54 10.05
C TRP A 239 31.50 -1.42 11.28
N PHE A 240 30.28 -1.92 11.50
CA PHE A 240 29.97 -2.85 12.58
C PHE A 240 30.71 -4.19 12.42
N LEU A 241 30.75 -4.75 11.21
CA LEU A 241 31.48 -5.97 10.89
C LEU A 241 32.98 -5.79 11.16
N LEU A 242 33.57 -4.71 10.64
CA LEU A 242 34.99 -4.41 10.86
C LEU A 242 35.31 -4.27 12.35
N PHE A 243 34.50 -3.48 13.06
CA PHE A 243 34.64 -3.30 14.51
C PHE A 243 34.57 -4.64 15.25
N THR A 244 33.59 -5.48 14.92
CA THR A 244 33.39 -6.80 15.52
C THR A 244 34.58 -7.72 15.28
N VAL A 245 35.08 -7.80 14.04
CA VAL A 245 36.23 -8.66 13.69
C VAL A 245 37.51 -8.18 14.38
N VAL A 246 37.75 -6.86 14.40
CA VAL A 246 38.90 -6.28 15.10
C VAL A 246 38.82 -6.56 16.60
N LEU A 247 37.64 -6.39 17.21
CA LEU A 247 37.44 -6.64 18.63
C LEU A 247 37.60 -8.13 18.98
N ALA A 248 37.09 -9.04 18.14
CA ALA A 248 37.26 -10.47 18.31
C ALA A 248 38.75 -10.87 18.20
N GLY A 249 39.45 -10.35 17.20
CA GLY A 249 40.90 -10.55 17.04
C GLY A 249 41.71 -10.02 18.21
N ALA A 250 41.38 -8.83 18.71
CA ALA A 250 42.00 -8.25 19.90
C ALA A 250 41.71 -9.09 21.17
N ALA A 251 40.47 -9.55 21.34
CA ALA A 251 40.07 -10.39 22.46
C ALA A 251 40.86 -11.71 22.47
N TRP A 252 41.10 -12.32 21.32
CA TRP A 252 41.97 -13.50 21.23
C TRP A 252 43.43 -13.14 21.46
N GLY A 253 43.97 -12.11 20.79
CA GLY A 253 45.38 -11.73 20.90
C GLY A 253 45.81 -11.35 22.32
N LEU A 254 44.96 -10.63 23.05
CA LEU A 254 45.25 -10.19 24.42
C LEU A 254 45.03 -11.28 25.47
N SER A 255 44.08 -12.20 25.25
CA SER A 255 43.78 -13.24 26.23
C SER A 255 44.52 -14.56 26.01
N GLY A 256 45.00 -14.81 24.79
CA GLY A 256 45.49 -16.11 24.35
C GLY A 256 44.39 -17.15 24.14
N ASP A 257 43.14 -16.83 24.47
CA ASP A 257 42.01 -17.75 24.42
C ASP A 257 41.12 -17.48 23.21
N ARG A 258 41.11 -18.44 22.29
CA ARG A 258 40.29 -18.42 21.07
C ARG A 258 38.79 -18.39 21.37
N LEU A 259 38.36 -18.89 22.53
CA LEU A 259 36.95 -18.87 22.92
C LEU A 259 36.45 -17.44 23.19
N ARG A 260 37.33 -16.52 23.58
CA ARG A 260 36.95 -15.10 23.73
C ARG A 260 36.66 -14.42 22.40
N ALA A 261 37.37 -14.77 21.32
CA ALA A 261 36.99 -14.31 19.98
C ALA A 261 35.61 -14.84 19.57
N LEU A 262 35.35 -16.14 19.82
CA LEU A 262 34.04 -16.72 19.56
C LEU A 262 32.93 -16.02 20.36
N ALA A 263 33.15 -15.76 21.65
CA ALA A 263 32.18 -15.06 22.49
C ALA A 263 31.85 -13.66 21.94
N VAL A 264 32.84 -12.90 21.48
CA VAL A 264 32.62 -11.58 20.86
C VAL A 264 31.77 -11.71 19.58
N LEU A 265 32.09 -12.67 18.69
CA LEU A 265 31.34 -12.89 17.46
C LEU A 265 29.87 -13.27 17.75
N VAL A 266 29.66 -14.20 18.68
CA VAL A 266 28.32 -14.66 19.09
C VAL A 266 27.49 -13.49 19.64
N VAL A 267 28.04 -12.73 20.58
CA VAL A 267 27.34 -11.58 21.21
C VAL A 267 27.07 -10.46 20.21
N ALA A 268 27.97 -10.25 19.25
CA ALA A 268 27.82 -9.21 18.24
C ALA A 268 26.77 -9.54 17.16
N THR A 269 26.21 -10.75 17.12
CA THR A 269 25.24 -11.14 16.09
C THR A 269 23.90 -10.40 16.32
N PRO A 270 23.52 -9.41 15.48
CA PRO A 270 22.47 -8.45 15.81
C PRO A 270 21.07 -8.93 15.37
N CYS A 271 20.66 -10.13 15.79
CA CYS A 271 19.39 -10.73 15.35
C CYS A 271 18.13 -9.88 15.63
N PRO A 272 17.96 -9.21 16.80
CA PRO A 272 16.75 -8.43 17.07
C PRO A 272 16.68 -7.09 16.31
N LEU A 273 17.85 -6.52 15.98
CA LEU A 273 17.96 -5.17 15.40
C LEU A 273 17.43 -5.13 13.96
N ILE A 274 17.61 -6.22 13.22
CA ILE A 274 17.20 -6.35 11.82
C ILE A 274 15.66 -6.36 11.70
N LEU A 275 14.96 -6.90 12.69
CA LEU A 275 13.50 -7.11 12.66
C LEU A 275 12.68 -5.87 13.03
N ALA A 276 13.23 -5.00 13.89
CA ALA A 276 12.45 -3.93 14.52
C ALA A 276 11.85 -2.96 13.49
N VAL A 277 12.63 -2.57 12.47
CA VAL A 277 12.21 -1.54 11.50
C VAL A 277 11.18 -2.06 10.50
N PRO A 278 11.39 -3.17 9.77
CA PRO A 278 10.40 -3.67 8.81
C PRO A 278 9.06 -3.99 9.48
N VAL A 279 9.09 -4.62 10.66
CA VAL A 279 7.87 -4.98 11.40
C VAL A 279 7.11 -3.73 11.83
N ALA A 280 7.81 -2.71 12.37
CA ALA A 280 7.17 -1.46 12.75
C ALA A 280 6.54 -0.74 11.55
N ILE A 281 7.23 -0.70 10.41
CA ILE A 281 6.76 -0.04 9.19
C ILE A 281 5.54 -0.75 8.61
N ILE A 282 5.59 -2.07 8.39
CA ILE A 282 4.46 -2.78 7.77
C ILE A 282 3.25 -2.82 8.72
N SER A 283 3.47 -2.95 10.03
CA SER A 283 2.40 -2.83 11.02
C SER A 283 1.77 -1.43 11.03
N GLY A 284 2.59 -0.38 10.94
CA GLY A 284 2.13 1.00 10.83
C GLY A 284 1.30 1.26 9.58
N MET A 285 1.75 0.76 8.43
CA MET A 285 1.01 0.84 7.17
C MET A 285 -0.33 0.07 7.23
N SER A 286 -0.34 -1.15 7.80
CA SER A 286 -1.58 -1.93 8.01
C SER A 286 -2.60 -1.15 8.85
N ARG A 287 -2.15 -0.54 9.96
CA ARG A 287 -3.02 0.26 10.84
C ARG A 287 -3.53 1.57 10.20
N ALA A 288 -2.74 2.17 9.31
CA ALA A 288 -3.13 3.36 8.55
C ALA A 288 -4.18 3.01 7.49
N ALA A 289 -3.94 1.93 6.73
CA ALA A 289 -4.86 1.44 5.70
C ALA A 289 -6.22 1.06 6.29
N ALA A 290 -6.25 0.43 7.47
CA ALA A 290 -7.49 0.13 8.20
C ALA A 290 -8.30 1.38 8.64
N ARG A 291 -7.77 2.59 8.43
CA ARG A 291 -8.44 3.88 8.68
C ARG A 291 -8.57 4.72 7.40
N GLY A 292 -8.50 4.11 6.23
CA GLY A 292 -8.56 4.82 4.95
C GLY A 292 -7.31 5.63 4.59
N VAL A 293 -6.22 5.53 5.37
CA VAL A 293 -4.97 6.26 5.11
C VAL A 293 -4.00 5.37 4.32
N LEU A 294 -3.86 5.65 3.03
CA LEU A 294 -2.99 4.90 2.13
C LEU A 294 -1.55 5.44 2.12
N VAL A 295 -0.61 4.65 2.62
CA VAL A 295 0.81 5.01 2.67
C VAL A 295 1.57 4.30 1.55
N LYS A 296 2.12 5.08 0.61
CA LYS A 296 2.77 4.58 -0.62
C LYS A 296 4.09 3.83 -0.42
N ASN A 297 4.80 4.05 0.70
CA ASN A 297 6.04 3.36 1.03
C ASN A 297 6.46 3.61 2.48
N GLY A 298 7.33 2.76 3.03
CA GLY A 298 7.88 2.95 4.38
C GLY A 298 8.63 4.27 4.57
N GLY A 299 9.27 4.77 3.51
CA GLY A 299 9.92 6.09 3.52
C GLY A 299 8.95 7.25 3.73
N ALA A 300 7.73 7.16 3.20
CA ALA A 300 6.67 8.14 3.41
C ALA A 300 6.21 8.14 4.88
N LEU A 301 6.11 6.98 5.53
CA LEU A 301 5.78 6.89 6.95
C LEU A 301 6.88 7.49 7.84
N GLU A 302 8.15 7.22 7.53
CA GLU A 302 9.28 7.84 8.22
C GLU A 302 9.35 9.35 7.99
N ALA A 303 9.07 9.80 6.76
CA ALA A 303 9.03 11.22 6.43
C ALA A 303 7.90 11.89 7.22
N LEU A 304 6.71 11.28 7.25
CA LEU A 304 5.53 11.73 8.00
C LEU A 304 5.85 11.95 9.48
N ALA A 305 6.61 11.05 10.10
CA ALA A 305 7.05 11.18 11.49
C ALA A 305 8.00 12.37 11.75
N ARG A 306 8.62 12.93 10.70
CA ARG A 306 9.58 14.06 10.78
C ARG A 306 8.99 15.38 10.29
N ILE A 307 7.79 15.40 9.71
CA ILE A 307 7.20 16.62 9.16
C ILE A 307 6.81 17.56 10.30
N ARG A 308 7.03 18.86 10.12
CA ARG A 308 6.63 19.92 11.06
C ARG A 308 5.63 20.91 10.46
N THR A 309 5.56 20.96 9.14
CA THR A 309 4.74 21.90 8.39
C THR A 309 3.92 21.13 7.37
N VAL A 310 2.61 21.31 7.40
CA VAL A 310 1.69 20.80 6.38
C VAL A 310 1.28 21.97 5.51
N ILE A 311 1.52 21.87 4.21
CA ILE A 311 1.02 22.82 3.22
C ILE A 311 -0.12 22.10 2.53
N LEU A 312 -1.32 22.65 2.64
CA LEU A 312 -2.54 22.09 2.06
C LEU A 312 -2.86 22.85 0.79
N ASP A 313 -3.15 22.10 -0.27
CA ASP A 313 -3.82 22.69 -1.43
C ASP A 313 -5.25 23.08 -1.04
N LYS A 314 -5.80 24.12 -1.67
CA LYS A 314 -7.18 24.56 -1.39
C LYS A 314 -8.15 23.68 -2.16
N THR A 315 -8.02 23.69 -3.48
CA THR A 315 -9.00 23.12 -4.40
C THR A 315 -8.92 21.60 -4.39
N GLY A 316 -10.04 20.92 -4.10
CA GLY A 316 -10.09 19.46 -4.07
C GLY A 316 -9.45 18.80 -2.83
N THR A 317 -8.84 19.58 -1.92
CA THR A 317 -8.33 19.09 -0.63
C THR A 317 -9.11 19.70 0.54
N LEU A 318 -9.16 21.03 0.62
CA LEU A 318 -9.99 21.74 1.60
C LEU A 318 -11.40 22.00 1.10
N THR A 319 -11.59 22.04 -0.22
CA THR A 319 -12.87 22.25 -0.89
C THR A 319 -13.27 21.05 -1.72
N PHE A 320 -14.56 20.92 -2.02
CA PHE A 320 -15.12 19.82 -2.82
C PHE A 320 -14.73 19.85 -4.31
N GLY A 321 -13.91 20.80 -4.74
CA GLY A 321 -13.45 20.92 -6.14
C GLY A 321 -14.55 21.31 -7.13
N ARG A 322 -15.76 21.61 -6.64
CA ARG A 322 -16.92 22.06 -7.44
C ARG A 322 -17.29 23.46 -7.00
N ALA A 323 -17.46 24.38 -7.95
CA ALA A 323 -18.04 25.68 -7.66
C ALA A 323 -19.56 25.53 -7.53
N ALA A 324 -20.16 26.33 -6.64
CA ALA A 324 -21.61 26.37 -6.45
C ALA A 324 -22.05 27.80 -6.18
N VAL A 325 -23.21 28.17 -6.70
CA VAL A 325 -23.82 29.49 -6.46
C VAL A 325 -24.37 29.51 -5.03
N THR A 326 -23.72 30.26 -4.13
CA THR A 326 -24.13 30.36 -2.72
C THR A 326 -25.09 31.52 -2.45
N GLY A 327 -25.13 32.52 -3.33
CA GLY A 327 -26.03 33.66 -3.20
C GLY A 327 -25.94 34.59 -4.41
N ILE A 328 -27.07 35.21 -4.74
CA ILE A 328 -27.18 36.18 -5.83
C ILE A 328 -27.56 37.52 -5.20
N ARG A 329 -26.77 38.56 -5.45
CA ARG A 329 -27.06 39.92 -5.00
C ARG A 329 -27.31 40.80 -6.22
N THR A 330 -28.45 41.46 -6.25
CA THR A 330 -28.86 42.32 -7.37
C THR A 330 -28.87 43.79 -6.95
N VAL A 331 -28.81 44.68 -7.94
CA VAL A 331 -29.09 46.11 -7.76
C VAL A 331 -30.58 46.38 -8.00
N GLU A 332 -31.10 47.53 -7.54
CA GLU A 332 -32.52 47.86 -7.71
C GLU A 332 -32.99 47.73 -9.16
N GLY A 333 -34.17 47.14 -9.34
CA GLY A 333 -34.77 46.90 -10.65
C GLY A 333 -34.37 45.58 -11.33
N TRP A 334 -33.50 44.78 -10.72
CA TRP A 334 -33.11 43.46 -11.25
C TRP A 334 -33.55 42.31 -10.37
N ASP A 335 -34.19 41.33 -11.00
CA ASP A 335 -34.55 40.05 -10.39
C ASP A 335 -33.37 39.08 -10.35
N GLN A 336 -33.32 38.24 -9.32
CA GLN A 336 -32.23 37.27 -9.13
C GLN A 336 -32.20 36.21 -10.22
N ASP A 337 -33.36 35.69 -10.60
CA ASP A 337 -33.45 34.62 -11.60
C ASP A 337 -33.14 35.17 -12.99
N GLU A 338 -33.54 36.41 -13.28
CA GLU A 338 -33.19 37.06 -14.55
C GLU A 338 -31.68 37.31 -14.68
N ILE A 339 -31.01 37.77 -13.61
CA ILE A 339 -29.54 37.91 -13.62
C ILE A 339 -28.86 36.55 -13.80
N LEU A 340 -29.30 35.54 -13.05
CA LEU A 340 -28.73 34.19 -13.17
C LEU A 340 -28.94 33.63 -14.59
N ARG A 341 -30.13 33.81 -15.17
CA ARG A 341 -30.45 33.35 -16.52
C ARG A 341 -29.55 33.99 -17.56
N LEU A 342 -29.32 35.31 -17.49
CA LEU A 342 -28.47 36.02 -18.44
C LEU A 342 -26.99 35.64 -18.28
N ALA A 343 -26.50 35.53 -17.04
CA ALA A 343 -25.13 35.11 -16.76
C ALA A 343 -24.88 33.67 -17.22
N ALA A 344 -25.73 32.73 -16.83
CA ALA A 344 -25.66 31.33 -17.27
C ALA A 344 -25.81 31.20 -18.79
N SER A 345 -26.62 32.05 -19.44
CA SER A 345 -26.77 32.03 -20.89
C SER A 345 -25.46 32.39 -21.60
N LEU A 346 -24.74 33.41 -21.10
CA LEU A 346 -23.41 33.77 -21.61
C LEU A 346 -22.37 32.69 -21.32
N ASP A 347 -22.38 32.16 -20.10
CA ASP A 347 -21.40 31.22 -19.58
C ASP A 347 -21.48 29.83 -20.21
N GLN A 348 -22.53 29.51 -20.96
CA GLN A 348 -22.56 28.32 -21.84
C GLN A 348 -21.41 28.26 -22.84
N ALA A 349 -20.77 29.41 -23.15
CA ALA A 349 -19.63 29.48 -24.07
C ALA A 349 -18.26 29.38 -23.36
N SER A 350 -18.20 29.35 -22.03
CA SER A 350 -16.95 29.24 -21.25
C SER A 350 -16.72 27.79 -20.79
N ALA A 351 -15.45 27.39 -20.72
CA ALA A 351 -15.03 26.10 -20.13
C ALA A 351 -14.61 26.23 -18.66
N HIS A 352 -14.84 27.38 -18.02
CA HIS A 352 -14.38 27.65 -16.66
C HIS A 352 -15.30 27.01 -15.59
N VAL A 353 -14.74 26.66 -14.44
CA VAL A 353 -15.46 25.88 -13.39
C VAL A 353 -16.61 26.67 -12.75
N THR A 354 -16.51 28.00 -12.73
CA THR A 354 -17.58 28.93 -12.26
C THR A 354 -18.73 29.04 -13.26
N ALA A 355 -18.45 28.99 -14.56
CA ALA A 355 -19.44 29.00 -15.63
C ALA A 355 -20.34 27.76 -15.54
N GLU A 356 -19.74 26.58 -15.35
CA GLU A 356 -20.46 25.33 -15.11
C GLU A 356 -21.40 25.42 -13.89
N ALA A 357 -20.94 26.07 -12.80
CA ALA A 357 -21.75 26.27 -11.61
C ALA A 357 -22.96 27.20 -11.86
N LEU A 358 -22.81 28.24 -12.68
CA LEU A 358 -23.91 29.15 -13.04
C LEU A 358 -24.93 28.47 -13.95
N VAL A 359 -24.47 27.74 -14.97
CA VAL A 359 -25.33 26.96 -15.87
C VAL A 359 -26.11 25.89 -15.10
N THR A 360 -25.43 25.17 -14.20
CA THR A 360 -26.06 24.16 -13.34
C THR A 360 -27.12 24.77 -12.45
N ALA A 361 -26.80 25.87 -11.74
CA ALA A 361 -27.75 26.55 -10.87
C ALA A 361 -28.98 27.09 -11.63
N ALA A 362 -28.82 27.54 -12.88
CA ALA A 362 -29.93 27.99 -13.71
C ALA A 362 -30.84 26.83 -14.16
N HIS A 363 -30.25 25.70 -14.56
CA HIS A 363 -31.02 24.50 -14.89
C HIS A 363 -31.76 23.92 -13.68
N GLU A 364 -31.15 23.91 -12.49
CA GLU A 364 -31.80 23.46 -11.25
C GLU A 364 -33.00 24.32 -10.87
N ARG A 365 -32.99 25.61 -11.22
CA ARG A 365 -34.14 26.52 -11.06
C ARG A 365 -35.15 26.46 -12.21
N GLY A 366 -34.92 25.63 -13.23
CA GLY A 366 -35.80 25.52 -14.40
C GLY A 366 -35.78 26.74 -15.31
N LEU A 367 -34.70 27.54 -15.29
CA LEU A 367 -34.56 28.72 -16.13
C LEU A 367 -34.21 28.32 -17.56
N VAL A 368 -34.87 28.96 -18.52
CA VAL A 368 -34.61 28.74 -19.95
C VAL A 368 -33.43 29.61 -20.39
N LEU A 369 -32.32 28.95 -20.73
CA LEU A 369 -31.12 29.62 -21.22
C LEU A 369 -31.22 29.96 -22.71
N SER A 370 -30.56 31.04 -23.11
CA SER A 370 -30.45 31.47 -24.50
C SER A 370 -29.06 31.23 -25.03
N SER A 371 -28.91 30.91 -26.33
CA SER A 371 -27.58 30.76 -26.93
C SER A 371 -26.87 32.12 -27.04
N PRO A 372 -25.63 32.24 -26.55
CA PRO A 372 -24.87 33.47 -26.69
C PRO A 372 -24.28 33.59 -28.10
N SER A 373 -24.07 34.82 -28.56
CA SER A 373 -23.38 35.15 -29.81
C SER A 373 -22.21 36.10 -29.54
N GLU A 374 -21.16 36.05 -30.37
CA GLU A 374 -19.96 36.89 -30.22
C GLU A 374 -19.27 36.74 -28.84
N ALA A 375 -19.35 35.55 -28.24
CA ALA A 375 -18.73 35.28 -26.96
C ALA A 375 -17.21 35.31 -27.07
N GLN A 376 -16.57 36.14 -26.24
CA GLN A 376 -15.13 36.30 -26.18
C GLN A 376 -14.66 36.23 -24.72
N GLU A 377 -13.80 35.25 -24.43
CA GLU A 377 -13.28 35.00 -23.09
C GLU A 377 -11.87 35.59 -22.96
N THR A 378 -11.65 36.35 -21.89
CA THR A 378 -10.35 36.93 -21.55
C THR A 378 -9.86 36.33 -20.23
N ALA A 379 -8.77 35.56 -20.31
CA ALA A 379 -8.19 34.87 -19.16
C ALA A 379 -7.93 35.83 -17.98
N GLY A 380 -8.43 35.46 -16.80
CA GLY A 380 -8.27 36.24 -15.56
C GLY A 380 -9.14 37.50 -15.46
N THR A 381 -10.05 37.72 -16.41
CA THR A 381 -10.98 38.87 -16.41
C THR A 381 -12.44 38.42 -16.50
N GLY A 382 -12.74 37.42 -17.34
CA GLY A 382 -14.08 36.85 -17.53
C GLY A 382 -14.47 36.75 -19.01
N ILE A 383 -15.77 36.73 -19.27
CA ILE A 383 -16.36 36.52 -20.60
C ILE A 383 -17.33 37.66 -20.96
N GLU A 384 -17.31 38.08 -22.22
CA GLU A 384 -18.26 39.03 -22.79
C GLU A 384 -18.94 38.47 -24.03
N GLY A 385 -20.16 38.92 -24.32
CA GLY A 385 -20.89 38.48 -25.50
C GLY A 385 -22.30 39.05 -25.57
N ILE A 386 -23.06 38.64 -26.57
CA ILE A 386 -24.43 39.09 -26.78
C ILE A 386 -25.41 37.98 -26.43
N VAL A 387 -26.35 38.28 -25.53
CA VAL A 387 -27.48 37.42 -25.14
C VAL A 387 -28.77 38.19 -25.38
N GLU A 388 -29.70 37.64 -26.16
CA GLU A 388 -30.99 38.28 -26.51
C GLU A 388 -30.85 39.71 -27.07
N GLY A 389 -29.79 39.96 -27.85
CA GLY A 389 -29.51 41.28 -28.43
C GLY A 389 -28.95 42.31 -27.44
N ARG A 390 -28.61 41.90 -26.20
CA ARG A 390 -27.94 42.75 -25.20
C ARG A 390 -26.50 42.30 -25.02
N CYS A 391 -25.57 43.26 -24.99
CA CYS A 391 -24.18 43.01 -24.61
C CYS A 391 -24.14 42.72 -23.09
N GLN A 392 -23.59 41.57 -22.73
CA GLN A 392 -23.41 41.09 -21.36
C GLN A 392 -21.93 40.86 -21.11
N THR A 393 -21.49 41.15 -19.89
CA THR A 393 -20.12 40.88 -19.44
C THR A 393 -20.18 40.21 -18.07
N ALA A 394 -19.68 38.99 -17.98
CA ALA A 394 -19.48 38.28 -16.73
C ALA A 394 -18.00 38.40 -16.34
N LEU A 395 -17.73 39.14 -15.26
CA LEU A 395 -16.38 39.34 -14.75
C LEU A 395 -16.05 38.33 -13.66
N GLU A 396 -14.87 37.71 -13.77
CA GLU A 396 -14.33 36.82 -12.75
C GLU A 396 -13.32 37.57 -11.90
N ARG A 397 -13.59 37.65 -10.60
CA ARG A 397 -12.59 38.08 -9.61
C ARG A 397 -12.35 36.93 -8.66
N ASP A 398 -11.18 36.30 -8.78
CA ASP A 398 -10.66 35.43 -7.73
C ASP A 398 -10.22 36.35 -6.56
N PRO A 399 -10.78 36.19 -5.34
CA PRO A 399 -10.40 37.00 -4.19
C PRO A 399 -8.96 36.77 -3.70
#